data_AF-A0A973IT69-F1
#
_entry.id   AF-A0A973IT69-F1
#
_cell.length_a   1.000
_cell.length_b   1.000
_cell.length_c   1.000
_cell.angle_alpha   90.00
_cell.angle_beta   90.00
_cell.angle_gamma   90.00
#
_symmetry.space_group_name_H-M   'P 1'
#
loop_
_entity.id
_entity.type
_entity.pdbx_description
1 polymer ?
#
loop_
_entity_poly.entity_id
_entity_poly.type
_entity_poly.pdbx_seq_one_letter_code
_entity_poly.pdbx_strand_id
1 'polypeptide(L)'
;MAGRKKPRTTEIQTENTRTGLSMPTLKRAITEHLFFTQARTALTATVNDYYMAFAHTVRDRLLHRWINTIMDYAREDVRIVCYLSAE
;
A
#
# COMPACT_ATOMS: atom_id res chain seq x y z
N MET A 1 -18.43 -26.07 35.52
CA MET A 1 -18.15 -26.55 34.14
C MET A 1 -17.88 -25.34 33.25
N ALA A 2 -16.67 -24.78 33.28
CA ALA A 2 -16.32 -23.60 32.48
C ALA A 2 -15.81 -24.06 31.10
N GLY A 3 -16.55 -23.70 30.04
CA GLY A 3 -16.21 -24.04 28.66
C GLY A 3 -14.86 -23.46 28.25
N ARG A 4 -13.91 -24.33 27.91
CA ARG A 4 -12.63 -23.94 27.29
C ARG A 4 -12.92 -23.23 25.96
N LYS A 5 -12.67 -21.92 25.90
CA LYS A 5 -12.58 -21.19 24.62
C LYS A 5 -11.44 -21.79 23.80
N LYS A 6 -11.75 -22.34 22.62
CA LYS A 6 -10.74 -22.76 21.64
C LYS A 6 -9.85 -21.55 21.30
N PRO A 7 -8.52 -21.72 21.21
CA PRO A 7 -7.65 -20.67 20.72
C PRO A 7 -8.08 -20.29 19.30
N ARG A 8 -8.25 -19.00 19.05
CA ARG A 8 -8.47 -18.47 17.70
C ARG A 8 -7.15 -18.61 16.95
N THR A 9 -6.98 -19.69 16.22
CA THR A 9 -5.93 -19.79 15.21
C THR A 9 -6.31 -18.83 14.09
N THR A 10 -5.84 -17.59 14.16
CA THR A 10 -5.85 -16.69 13.01
C THR A 10 -4.87 -17.26 11.99
N GLU A 11 -5.38 -17.89 10.95
CA GLU A 11 -4.62 -18.14 9.74
C GLU A 11 -4.09 -16.79 9.24
N ILE A 12 -2.79 -16.55 9.38
CA ILE A 12 -2.16 -15.34 8.89
C ILE A 12 -2.08 -15.49 7.37
N GLN A 13 -3.12 -15.05 6.68
CA GLN A 13 -3.04 -14.86 5.23
C GLN A 13 -1.95 -13.82 4.97
N THR A 14 -0.85 -14.25 4.35
CA THR A 14 0.28 -13.36 4.07
C THR A 14 -0.07 -12.49 2.88
N GLU A 15 -0.60 -11.30 3.16
CA GLU A 15 -0.87 -10.31 2.13
C GLU A 15 0.44 -9.73 1.57
N ASN A 16 0.42 -9.36 0.29
CA ASN A 16 1.53 -8.68 -0.37
C ASN A 16 1.77 -7.31 0.31
N THR A 17 3.02 -7.02 0.69
CA THR A 17 3.36 -5.77 1.38
C THR A 17 2.92 -4.52 0.62
N ARG A 18 3.10 -4.51 -0.72
CA ARG A 18 2.89 -3.32 -1.55
C ARG A 18 1.43 -3.08 -1.91
N THR A 19 0.59 -4.10 -1.92
CA THR A 19 -0.80 -3.98 -2.37
C THR A 19 -1.85 -4.39 -1.33
N GLY A 20 -1.46 -5.09 -0.26
CA GLY A 20 -2.37 -5.53 0.80
C GLY A 20 -2.98 -4.38 1.59
N LEU A 21 -4.15 -4.60 2.17
CA LEU A 21 -4.94 -3.56 2.84
C LEU A 21 -5.11 -3.79 4.34
N SER A 22 -4.67 -4.93 4.86
CA SER A 22 -4.73 -5.17 6.31
C SER A 22 -3.79 -4.22 7.06
N MET A 23 -4.21 -3.87 8.27
CA MET A 23 -3.42 -3.05 9.20
C MET A 23 -1.97 -3.54 9.39
N PRO A 24 -1.68 -4.83 9.64
CA PRO A 24 -0.30 -5.30 9.77
C PRO A 24 0.52 -5.11 8.48
N THR A 25 -0.07 -5.34 7.31
CA THR A 25 0.60 -5.14 6.01
C THR A 25 0.91 -3.67 5.76
N LEU A 26 -0.02 -2.77 6.07
CA LEU A 26 0.21 -1.33 5.94
C LEU A 26 1.34 -0.84 6.84
N LYS A 27 1.37 -1.28 8.11
CA LYS A 27 2.47 -0.96 9.04
C LYS A 27 3.83 -1.44 8.51
N ARG A 28 3.87 -2.66 7.95
CA ARG A 28 5.08 -3.21 7.32
C ARG A 28 5.53 -2.36 6.13
N ALA A 29 4.62 -2.01 5.23
CA ALA A 29 4.93 -1.20 4.04
C ALA A 29 5.48 0.20 4.39
N ILE A 30 4.88 0.87 5.38
CA ILE A 30 5.38 2.17 5.86
C ILE A 30 6.80 2.02 6.41
N THR A 31 7.05 0.97 7.18
CA THR A 31 8.37 0.72 7.78
C THR A 31 9.41 0.40 6.70
N GLU A 32 9.03 -0.37 5.67
CA GLU A 32 9.89 -0.65 4.51
C GLU A 32 10.24 0.61 3.73
N HIS A 33 9.29 1.51 3.49
CA HIS A 33 9.61 2.77 2.81
C HIS A 33 10.50 3.68 3.66
N LEU A 34 10.23 3.77 4.96
CA LEU A 34 11.09 4.55 5.86
C LEU A 34 12.53 4.05 5.82
N PHE A 35 12.72 2.73 5.85
CA PHE A 35 14.05 2.12 5.88
C PHE A 35 14.72 2.05 4.50
N PHE A 36 14.08 1.43 3.51
CA PHE A 36 14.69 1.14 2.22
C PHE A 36 14.56 2.26 1.19
N THR A 37 13.53 3.12 1.30
CA THR A 37 13.39 4.27 0.39
C THR A 37 14.10 5.51 0.93
N GLN A 38 14.02 5.75 2.24
CA GLN A 38 14.56 6.98 2.85
C GLN A 38 15.84 6.78 3.65
N ALA A 39 16.31 5.54 3.82
CA ALA A 39 17.47 5.21 4.67
C ALA A 39 17.34 5.76 6.10
N ARG A 40 16.10 5.78 6.63
CA ARG A 40 15.80 6.24 7.98
C ARG A 40 15.40 5.09 8.89
N THR A 41 15.75 5.23 10.15
CA THR A 41 15.26 4.35 11.22
C THR A 41 14.23 5.08 12.06
N ALA A 42 13.42 4.34 12.81
CA ALA A 42 12.42 4.93 13.70
C ALA A 42 13.03 5.89 14.74
N LEU A 43 14.31 5.72 15.09
CA LEU A 43 15.04 6.56 16.04
C LEU A 43 15.43 7.92 15.46
N THR A 44 15.65 8.01 14.15
CA THR A 44 16.15 9.21 13.47
C THR A 44 15.10 9.89 12.60
N ALA A 45 13.95 9.24 12.39
CA ALA A 45 12.91 9.71 11.48
C ALA A 45 12.17 10.93 12.04
N THR A 46 12.06 11.95 11.21
CA THR A 46 11.23 13.14 11.45
C THR A 46 9.77 12.87 11.10
N VAL A 47 8.87 13.78 11.49
CA VAL A 47 7.45 13.72 11.07
C VAL A 47 7.30 13.71 9.55
N ASN A 48 8.14 14.48 8.84
CA ASN A 48 8.14 14.50 7.38
C ASN A 48 8.59 13.16 6.79
N ASP A 49 9.53 12.46 7.43
CA ASP A 49 9.96 11.14 6.95
C ASP A 49 8.82 10.13 7.02
N TYR A 50 8.06 10.11 8.13
CA TYR A 50 6.88 9.26 8.25
C TYR A 50 5.78 9.64 7.26
N TYR A 51 5.57 10.93 7.02
CA TYR A 51 4.63 11.40 6.01
C TYR A 51 4.98 10.87 4.62
N MET A 52 6.26 10.99 4.22
CA MET A 52 6.73 10.50 2.92
C MET A 52 6.63 8.97 2.82
N ALA A 53 7.01 8.23 3.86
CA ALA A 53 6.88 6.76 3.88
C ALA A 53 5.42 6.31 3.74
N PHE A 54 4.49 7.03 4.38
CA PHE A 54 3.06 6.79 4.22
C PHE A 54 2.58 7.12 2.81
N ALA A 55 2.99 8.26 2.24
CA ALA A 55 2.65 8.65 0.87
C ALA A 55 3.13 7.62 -0.16
N HIS A 56 4.35 7.09 0.00
CA HIS A 56 4.87 5.99 -0.83
C HIS A 56 4.02 4.71 -0.68
N THR A 57 3.63 4.37 0.55
CA THR A 57 2.74 3.22 0.81
C THR A 57 1.39 3.35 0.07
N VAL A 58 0.78 4.54 0.07
CA VAL A 58 -0.46 4.78 -0.67
C VAL A 58 -0.21 4.74 -2.19
N ARG A 59 0.89 5.34 -2.65
CA ARG A 59 1.29 5.36 -4.06
C ARG A 59 1.40 3.96 -4.65
N ASP A 60 1.99 3.00 -3.95
CA ASP A 60 2.13 1.62 -4.44
C ASP A 60 0.77 0.99 -4.80
N ARG A 61 -0.26 1.22 -3.97
CA ARG A 61 -1.61 0.69 -4.18
C ARG A 61 -2.33 1.38 -5.34
N LEU A 62 -2.18 2.70 -5.43
CA LEU A 62 -2.73 3.48 -6.54
C LEU A 62 -2.06 3.12 -7.87
N LEU A 63 -0.73 2.96 -7.86
CA LEU A 63 0.04 2.62 -9.06
C LEU A 63 -0.33 1.23 -9.57
N HIS A 64 -0.49 0.25 -8.68
CA HIS A 64 -0.96 -1.07 -9.07
C HIS A 64 -2.32 -1.03 -9.79
N ARG A 65 -3.28 -0.27 -9.24
CA ARG A 65 -4.59 -0.08 -9.87
C ARG A 65 -4.50 0.67 -11.19
N TRP A 66 -3.72 1.73 -11.23
CA TRP A 66 -3.52 2.57 -12.42
C TRP A 66 -2.92 1.76 -13.58
N ILE A 67 -1.89 0.94 -13.32
CA ILE A 67 -1.30 0.06 -14.34
C ILE A 67 -2.37 -0.88 -14.91
N ASN A 68 -3.18 -1.51 -14.06
CA ASN A 68 -4.25 -2.40 -14.52
C ASN A 68 -5.26 -1.63 -15.40
N THR A 69 -5.68 -0.43 -15.00
CA THR A 69 -6.58 0.40 -15.79
C THR A 69 -6.01 0.74 -17.16
N ILE A 70 -4.73 1.15 -17.24
CA ILE A 70 -4.09 1.47 -18.53
C ILE A 70 -3.97 0.22 -19.41
N MET A 71 -3.64 -0.93 -18.84
CA MET A 71 -3.58 -2.20 -19.58
C MET A 71 -4.95 -2.62 -20.12
N ASP A 72 -6.02 -2.40 -19.36
CA ASP A 72 -7.38 -2.71 -19.79
C ASP A 72 -7.83 -1.76 -20.92
N TYR A 73 -7.53 -0.46 -20.83
CA TYR A 73 -7.81 0.48 -21.93
C TYR A 73 -7.11 0.10 -23.23
N ALA A 74 -5.85 -0.33 -23.14
CA ALA A 74 -5.10 -0.80 -24.30
C ALA A 74 -5.65 -2.11 -24.88
N ARG A 75 -6.16 -3.01 -24.01
CA ARG A 75 -6.75 -4.29 -24.44
C ARG A 75 -8.10 -4.10 -25.12
N GLU A 76 -8.92 -3.19 -24.62
CA GLU A 76 -10.29 -2.96 -25.09
C GLU A 76 -10.37 -1.95 -26.25
N ASP A 77 -9.26 -1.31 -26.63
CA ASP A 77 -9.17 -0.31 -27.70
C ASP A 77 -10.22 0.81 -27.56
N VAL A 78 -10.34 1.33 -26.35
CA VAL A 78 -11.39 2.31 -26.00
C VAL A 78 -11.06 3.71 -26.50
N ARG A 79 -12.10 4.51 -26.81
CA ARG A 79 -11.93 5.94 -27.08
C ARG A 79 -11.56 6.68 -25.79
N ILE A 80 -10.49 7.47 -25.83
CA ILE A 80 -9.95 8.21 -24.67
C ILE A 80 -10.39 9.67 -24.76
N VAL A 81 -10.89 10.22 -23.65
CA VAL A 81 -11.18 11.66 -23.50
C VAL A 81 -10.01 12.33 -22.79
N CYS A 82 -9.48 13.39 -23.39
CA CYS A 82 -8.39 14.19 -22.82
C CYS A 82 -8.94 15.52 -22.31
N TYR A 83 -8.74 15.81 -21.02
CA TYR A 83 -9.04 17.12 -20.43
C TYR A 83 -7.83 18.04 -20.60
N LEU A 84 -8.02 19.18 -21.26
CA LEU A 84 -6.98 20.20 -21.46
C LEU A 84 -7.25 21.37 -20.51
N SER A 85 -6.31 21.64 -19.60
CA SER A 85 -6.39 22.68 -18.57
C SER A 85 -5.24 23.68 -18.72
N ALA A 86 -5.51 24.96 -18.43
CA ALA A 86 -4.48 26.01 -18.31
C ALA A 86 -4.05 26.27 -16.86
N GLU A 87 -4.71 25.62 -15.90
CA GLU A 87 -4.40 25.57 -14.47
C GLU A 87 -3.86 24.19 -14.08
#